data_AF-K1S8G2-F1
#
_entry.id   AF-K1S8G2-F1
#
_cell.length_a   1.000
_cell.length_b   1.000
_cell.length_c   1.000
_cell.angle_alpha   90.00
_cell.angle_beta   90.00
_cell.angle_gamma   90.00
#
_symmetry.space_group_name_H-M   'P 1'
#
loop_
_entity.id
_entity.type
_entity.pdbx_description
1 polymer ?
#
loop_
_entity_poly.entity_id
_entity_poly.type
_entity_poly.pdbx_seq_one_letter_code
_entity_poly.pdbx_strand_id
1 'polypeptide(L)'
;MKPKETGHEDGEVLAIVTIVTERYRTQYALIYTTRISEAVADKEIQLQERDAYNNPTVSMSTADMVRFARRVWNSPAKIRNVATKAHRMVMRLNNIYSVGDYFFIDFSIENKTNIRFDIDEIRVKLSDKKLSKATNAQTIELTPALVLEHGKTFTGSQLNDRGE
;
A
#
# COMPACT_ATOMS: atom_id res chain seq x y z
N MET A 1 36.24 5.17 43.68
CA MET A 1 34.90 5.80 43.62
C MET A 1 33.89 4.67 43.63
N LYS A 2 32.90 4.70 44.53
CA LYS A 2 31.82 3.70 44.55
C LYS A 2 30.97 3.87 43.26
N PRO A 3 30.40 2.80 42.69
CA PRO A 3 29.45 2.95 41.60
C PRO A 3 28.28 3.79 42.12
N LYS A 4 27.87 4.80 41.37
CA LYS A 4 26.67 5.57 41.66
C LYS A 4 25.50 4.64 41.29
N GLU A 5 24.84 4.06 42.29
CA GLU A 5 23.60 3.31 42.07
C GLU A 5 22.55 4.31 41.56
N THR A 6 22.41 4.40 40.24
CA THR A 6 21.21 4.95 39.62
C THR A 6 20.21 3.79 39.50
N GLY A 7 19.75 3.30 40.66
CA GLY A 7 18.67 2.33 40.72
C GLY A 7 17.35 3.08 40.58
N HIS A 8 16.58 2.76 39.55
CA HIS A 8 15.21 3.24 39.44
C HIS A 8 14.35 2.63 40.55
N GLU A 9 13.42 3.41 41.07
CA GLU A 9 12.52 2.93 42.12
C GLU A 9 11.43 2.02 41.50
N ASP A 10 11.07 0.94 42.20
CA ASP A 10 10.01 0.04 41.74
C ASP A 10 8.68 0.82 41.62
N GLY A 11 8.10 0.85 40.43
CA GLY A 11 6.93 1.68 40.10
C GLY A 11 7.26 3.05 39.49
N GLU A 12 8.54 3.42 39.34
CA GLU A 12 8.95 4.66 38.69
C GLU A 12 8.57 4.67 37.21
N VAL A 13 7.96 5.76 36.74
CA VAL A 13 7.70 5.98 35.32
C VAL A 13 8.99 6.44 34.65
N LEU A 14 9.59 5.57 33.85
CA LEU A 14 10.83 5.85 33.11
C LEU A 14 10.61 6.77 31.92
N ALA A 15 9.50 6.58 31.19
CA ALA A 15 9.21 7.31 29.96
C ALA A 15 7.73 7.19 29.56
N ILE A 16 7.32 7.97 28.55
CA ILE A 16 6.06 7.77 27.85
C ILE A 16 6.37 7.30 26.43
N VAL A 17 5.86 6.12 26.08
CA VAL A 17 5.93 5.57 24.73
C VAL A 17 4.69 6.01 23.97
N THR A 18 4.87 6.78 22.89
CA THR A 18 3.78 7.18 22.00
C THR A 18 3.86 6.40 20.70
N ILE A 19 2.79 5.68 20.37
CA ILE A 19 2.65 4.94 19.12
C ILE A 19 1.71 5.72 18.22
N VAL A 20 2.18 6.11 17.04
CA VAL A 20 1.38 6.86 16.04
C VAL A 20 1.22 6.00 14.80
N THR A 21 -0.02 5.83 14.36
CA THR A 21 -0.36 5.15 13.11
C THR A 21 -1.01 6.13 12.13
N GLU A 22 -1.48 5.64 10.98
CA GLU A 22 -2.18 6.46 9.98
C GLU A 22 -3.52 7.03 10.49
N ARG A 23 -4.18 6.35 11.45
CA ARG A 23 -5.57 6.61 11.88
C ARG A 23 -5.80 6.64 13.40
N TYR A 24 -4.82 6.25 14.20
CA TYR A 24 -4.90 6.37 15.65
C TYR A 24 -3.53 6.59 16.29
N ARG A 25 -3.56 7.10 17.52
CA ARG A 25 -2.41 7.22 18.42
C ARG A 25 -2.75 6.54 19.74
N THR A 26 -1.75 6.00 20.42
CA THR A 26 -1.88 5.59 21.82
C THR A 26 -0.61 5.93 22.59
N GLN A 27 -0.72 6.06 23.91
CA GLN A 27 0.37 6.44 24.80
C GLN A 27 0.39 5.54 26.03
N TYR A 28 1.57 5.04 26.36
CA TYR A 28 1.79 4.18 27.53
C TYR A 28 2.92 4.72 28.39
N ALA A 29 2.74 4.65 29.71
CA ALA A 29 3.82 4.88 30.66
C ALA A 29 4.69 3.62 30.74
N LEU A 30 6.00 3.78 30.53
CA LEU A 30 6.98 2.72 30.76
C LEU A 30 7.33 2.73 32.24
N ILE A 31 6.95 1.68 32.96
CA ILE A 31 7.15 1.58 34.40
C ILE A 31 8.31 0.62 34.68
N TYR A 32 9.25 1.05 35.51
CA TYR A 32 10.30 0.19 36.02
C TYR A 32 9.74 -0.74 37.09
N THR A 33 9.99 -2.04 36.98
CA THR A 33 9.74 -2.96 38.08
C THR A 33 10.85 -4.00 38.23
N THR A 34 11.16 -4.30 39.48
CA THR A 34 12.03 -5.39 39.92
C THR A 34 11.29 -6.74 39.99
N ARG A 35 9.95 -6.72 39.92
CA ARG A 35 9.08 -7.90 39.99
C ARG A 35 8.75 -8.42 38.60
N ILE A 36 9.49 -9.46 38.18
CA ILE A 36 9.32 -10.09 36.85
C ILE A 36 7.87 -10.54 36.60
N SER A 37 7.12 -10.95 37.63
CA SER A 37 5.70 -11.33 37.51
C SER A 37 4.76 -10.19 37.14
N GLU A 38 5.14 -8.94 37.45
CA GLU A 38 4.37 -7.73 37.11
C GLU A 38 4.84 -7.12 35.78
N ALA A 39 5.97 -7.59 35.25
CA ALA A 39 6.50 -7.12 33.98
C ALA A 39 5.66 -7.65 32.81
N VAL A 40 5.06 -6.73 32.05
CA VAL A 40 4.31 -7.03 30.83
C VAL A 40 5.30 -7.17 29.67
N ALA A 41 5.50 -8.41 29.19
CA ALA A 41 6.42 -8.70 28.08
C ALA A 41 5.79 -8.49 26.69
N ASP A 42 4.46 -8.54 26.59
CA ASP A 42 3.71 -8.36 25.35
C ASP A 42 2.44 -7.55 25.62
N LYS A 43 2.12 -6.62 24.72
CA LYS A 43 0.99 -5.70 24.84
C LYS A 43 0.34 -5.48 23.49
N GLU A 44 -0.89 -6.00 23.35
CA GLU A 44 -1.76 -5.67 22.23
C GLU A 44 -2.57 -4.39 22.54
N ILE A 45 -2.62 -3.49 21.56
CA ILE A 45 -3.40 -2.24 21.63
C ILE A 45 -4.87 -2.54 21.33
N GLN A 46 -5.69 -2.53 22.38
CA GLN A 46 -7.12 -2.74 22.29
C GLN A 46 -7.82 -1.55 21.65
N LEU A 47 -8.98 -1.77 21.02
CA LEU A 47 -9.71 -0.72 20.32
C LEU A 47 -10.06 0.48 21.22
N GLN A 48 -10.32 0.23 22.50
CA GLN A 48 -10.67 1.26 23.49
C GLN A 48 -9.48 2.14 23.90
N GLU A 49 -8.24 1.68 23.68
CA GLU A 49 -7.01 2.40 23.99
C GLU A 49 -6.53 3.29 22.83
N ARG A 50 -7.28 3.29 21.72
CA ARG A 50 -6.94 4.00 20.48
C ARG A 50 -7.59 5.37 20.48
N ASP A 51 -6.78 6.41 20.56
CA ASP A 51 -7.24 7.76 20.28
C ASP A 51 -7.24 7.98 18.77
N ALA A 52 -8.39 8.39 18.23
CA ALA A 52 -8.50 8.72 16.81
C ALA A 52 -7.51 9.82 16.44
N TYR A 53 -6.68 9.58 15.43
CA TYR A 53 -5.64 10.50 15.00
C TYR A 53 -5.43 10.40 13.50
N ASN A 54 -5.59 11.51 12.77
CA ASN A 54 -5.32 11.54 11.34
C ASN A 54 -3.90 12.05 11.12
N ASN A 55 -3.02 11.18 10.62
CA ASN A 55 -1.65 11.56 10.29
C ASN A 55 -1.66 12.48 9.03
N PRO A 56 -1.21 13.75 9.15
CA PRO A 56 -1.24 14.69 8.03
C PRO A 56 -0.27 14.32 6.89
N THR A 57 0.72 13.46 7.14
CA THR A 57 1.64 12.95 6.11
C THR A 57 1.02 11.85 5.26
N VAL A 58 -0.15 11.32 5.65
CA VAL A 58 -0.83 10.21 4.98
C VAL A 58 -2.19 10.66 4.45
N SER A 59 -2.22 11.08 3.18
CA SER A 59 -3.46 11.52 2.51
C SER A 59 -4.52 10.42 2.46
N MET A 60 -4.10 9.15 2.27
CA MET A 60 -5.00 7.99 2.27
C MET A 60 -4.37 6.86 3.07
N SER A 61 -5.12 6.29 4.02
CA SER A 61 -4.64 5.15 4.80
C SER A 61 -4.46 3.94 3.91
N THR A 62 -3.51 3.07 4.26
CA THR A 62 -3.30 1.78 3.63
C THR A 62 -4.60 0.96 3.63
N ALA A 63 -5.38 1.01 4.72
CA ALA A 63 -6.68 0.34 4.80
C ALA A 63 -7.69 0.90 3.77
N ASP A 64 -7.75 2.22 3.60
CA ASP A 64 -8.61 2.87 2.59
C ASP A 64 -8.14 2.53 1.17
N MET A 65 -6.82 2.57 0.91
CA MET A 65 -6.24 2.22 -0.39
C MET A 65 -6.60 0.77 -0.78
N VAL A 66 -6.41 -0.19 0.12
CA VAL A 66 -6.78 -1.60 -0.11
C VAL A 66 -8.29 -1.74 -0.36
N ARG A 67 -9.12 -1.04 0.42
CA ARG A 67 -10.59 -1.07 0.24
C ARG A 67 -11.00 -0.54 -1.13
N PHE A 68 -10.43 0.58 -1.57
CA PHE A 68 -10.73 1.14 -2.89
C PHE A 68 -10.19 0.27 -4.02
N ALA A 69 -8.95 -0.20 -3.92
CA ALA A 69 -8.35 -1.08 -4.91
C ALA A 69 -9.19 -2.37 -5.09
N ARG A 70 -9.65 -2.99 -4.00
CA ARG A 70 -10.51 -4.18 -4.05
C ARG A 70 -11.87 -3.88 -4.67
N ARG A 71 -12.45 -2.71 -4.39
CA ARG A 71 -13.71 -2.29 -5.03
C ARG A 71 -13.55 -2.12 -6.54
N VAL A 72 -12.44 -1.52 -6.99
CA VAL A 72 -12.12 -1.37 -8.41
C VAL A 72 -11.91 -2.75 -9.04
N TRP A 73 -11.17 -3.63 -8.38
CA TRP A 73 -10.93 -5.00 -8.85
C TRP A 73 -12.21 -5.81 -9.08
N ASN A 74 -13.16 -5.71 -8.15
CA ASN A 74 -14.45 -6.39 -8.21
C ASN A 74 -15.47 -5.69 -9.12
N SER A 75 -15.13 -4.53 -9.69
CA SER A 75 -16.04 -3.78 -10.56
C SER A 75 -16.00 -4.30 -12.00
N PRO A 76 -17.14 -4.28 -12.72
CA PRO A 76 -17.16 -4.64 -14.13
C PRO A 76 -16.28 -3.67 -14.94
N ALA A 77 -15.64 -4.16 -16.00
CA ALA A 77 -14.75 -3.36 -16.83
C ALA A 77 -15.52 -2.21 -17.52
N LYS A 78 -15.24 -0.97 -17.11
CA LYS A 78 -15.87 0.23 -17.68
C LYS A 78 -15.22 0.64 -19.00
N ILE A 79 -13.92 0.42 -19.14
CA ILE A 79 -13.16 0.74 -20.35
C ILE A 79 -13.06 -0.51 -21.21
N ARG A 80 -13.43 -0.40 -22.50
CA ARG A 80 -13.46 -1.54 -23.44
C ARG A 80 -12.67 -1.31 -24.72
N ASN A 81 -12.33 -0.06 -25.01
CA ASN A 81 -11.69 0.36 -26.26
C ASN A 81 -10.20 0.74 -26.09
N VAL A 82 -9.64 0.63 -24.90
CA VAL A 82 -8.21 0.91 -24.63
C VAL A 82 -7.48 -0.42 -24.47
N ALA A 83 -6.89 -0.89 -25.56
CA ALA A 83 -6.14 -2.14 -25.61
C ALA A 83 -4.99 -2.03 -26.61
N THR A 84 -3.87 -2.68 -26.29
CA THR A 84 -2.74 -2.82 -27.19
C THR A 84 -2.44 -4.30 -27.41
N LYS A 85 -2.11 -4.66 -28.65
CA LYS A 85 -1.76 -6.03 -29.04
C LYS A 85 -0.36 -6.01 -29.64
N ALA A 86 0.54 -6.78 -29.06
CA ALA A 86 1.91 -6.94 -29.56
C ALA A 86 2.40 -8.35 -29.21
N HIS A 87 3.18 -8.98 -30.07
CA HIS A 87 3.78 -10.29 -29.78
C HIS A 87 2.80 -11.38 -29.28
N ARG A 88 1.55 -11.38 -29.79
CA ARG A 88 0.46 -12.26 -29.34
C ARG A 88 0.08 -12.10 -27.86
N MET A 89 0.52 -11.01 -27.23
CA MET A 89 0.05 -10.51 -25.95
C MET A 89 -1.02 -9.45 -26.19
N VAL A 90 -2.04 -9.43 -25.35
CA VAL A 90 -3.06 -8.37 -25.34
C VAL A 90 -3.13 -7.76 -23.95
N MET A 91 -2.74 -6.49 -23.82
CA MET A 91 -2.94 -5.71 -22.60
C MET A 91 -4.17 -4.83 -22.78
N ARG A 92 -5.07 -4.83 -21.80
CA ARG A 92 -6.29 -4.01 -21.79
C ARG A 92 -6.38 -3.22 -20.50
N LEU A 93 -6.75 -1.96 -20.60
CA LEU A 93 -7.14 -1.16 -19.44
C LEU A 93 -8.60 -1.46 -19.13
N ASN A 94 -8.88 -2.04 -17.97
CA ASN A 94 -10.23 -2.41 -17.55
C ASN A 94 -10.92 -1.23 -16.86
N ASN A 95 -10.25 -0.64 -15.86
CA ASN A 95 -10.76 0.46 -15.07
C ASN A 95 -9.64 1.43 -14.66
N ILE A 96 -9.98 2.72 -14.57
CA ILE A 96 -9.13 3.74 -13.97
C ILE A 96 -9.99 4.68 -13.14
N TYR A 97 -9.56 4.92 -11.90
CA TYR A 97 -10.21 5.85 -10.97
C TYR A 97 -9.17 6.72 -10.28
N SER A 98 -9.59 7.90 -9.83
CA SER A 98 -8.75 8.83 -9.07
C SER A 98 -9.44 9.21 -7.77
N VAL A 99 -8.72 9.16 -6.65
CA VAL A 99 -9.19 9.61 -5.34
C VAL A 99 -8.06 10.37 -4.66
N GLY A 100 -8.23 11.68 -4.46
CA GLY A 100 -7.16 12.55 -4.02
C GLY A 100 -5.98 12.49 -5.01
N ASP A 101 -4.80 12.21 -4.49
CA ASP A 101 -3.54 12.14 -5.26
C ASP A 101 -3.25 10.75 -5.84
N TYR A 102 -4.17 9.78 -5.68
CA TYR A 102 -3.94 8.39 -6.06
C TYR A 102 -4.76 7.98 -7.28
N PHE A 103 -4.10 7.25 -8.20
CA PHE A 103 -4.75 6.54 -9.28
C PHE A 103 -4.90 5.06 -8.95
N PHE A 104 -6.10 4.52 -9.14
CA PHE A 104 -6.40 3.09 -9.07
C PHE A 104 -6.56 2.58 -10.49
N ILE A 105 -5.64 1.73 -10.94
CA ILE A 105 -5.58 1.21 -12.30
C ILE A 105 -5.76 -0.31 -12.25
N ASP A 106 -6.80 -0.79 -12.93
CA ASP A 106 -7.04 -2.21 -13.17
C ASP A 106 -6.84 -2.48 -14.67
N PHE A 107 -5.94 -3.40 -14.98
CA PHE A 107 -5.63 -3.83 -16.34
C PHE A 107 -5.52 -5.35 -16.39
N SER A 108 -5.79 -5.91 -17.57
CA SER A 108 -5.66 -7.34 -17.84
C SER A 108 -4.60 -7.57 -18.91
N ILE A 109 -3.85 -8.67 -18.75
CA ILE A 109 -2.87 -9.14 -19.74
C ILE A 109 -3.28 -10.55 -20.16
N GLU A 110 -3.43 -10.76 -21.46
CA GLU A 110 -3.82 -12.04 -22.06
C GLU A 110 -2.66 -12.56 -22.93
N ASN A 111 -2.16 -13.77 -22.61
CA ASN A 111 -1.16 -14.46 -23.42
C ASN A 111 -1.83 -15.42 -24.40
N LYS A 112 -1.69 -15.14 -25.70
CA LYS A 112 -2.19 -16.02 -26.78
C LYS A 112 -1.13 -16.97 -27.32
N THR A 113 -0.08 -17.20 -26.56
CA THR A 113 0.98 -18.15 -26.87
C THR A 113 0.99 -19.28 -25.85
N ASN A 114 1.59 -20.40 -26.24
CA ASN A 114 1.89 -21.51 -25.33
C ASN A 114 3.25 -21.35 -24.65
N ILE A 115 3.85 -20.16 -24.70
CA ILE A 115 5.17 -19.88 -24.14
C ILE A 115 4.97 -19.14 -22.82
N ARG A 116 5.68 -19.59 -21.78
CA ARG A 116 5.73 -18.91 -20.48
C ARG A 116 6.31 -17.52 -20.65
N PHE A 117 5.64 -16.53 -20.09
CA PHE A 117 6.16 -15.17 -20.01
C PHE A 117 6.32 -14.79 -18.54
N ASP A 118 7.42 -14.13 -18.24
CA ASP A 118 7.71 -13.58 -16.91
C ASP A 118 7.83 -12.06 -17.04
N ILE A 119 7.01 -11.35 -16.28
CA ILE A 119 7.03 -9.89 -16.22
C ILE A 119 8.13 -9.50 -15.24
N ASP A 120 9.19 -8.88 -15.78
CA ASP A 120 10.24 -8.28 -14.97
C ASP A 120 9.72 -7.06 -14.21
N GLU A 121 9.14 -6.10 -14.95
CA GLU A 121 8.64 -4.84 -14.39
C GLU A 121 7.42 -4.29 -15.15
N ILE A 122 6.50 -3.66 -14.42
CA ILE A 122 5.41 -2.86 -14.99
C ILE A 122 5.67 -1.40 -14.64
N ARG A 123 5.90 -0.58 -15.67
CA ARG A 123 6.12 0.86 -15.52
C ARG A 123 4.91 1.65 -15.98
N VAL A 124 4.42 2.53 -15.13
CA VAL A 124 3.33 3.45 -15.47
C VAL A 124 3.92 4.84 -15.67
N LYS A 125 3.61 5.45 -16.80
CA LYS A 125 4.08 6.80 -17.13
C LYS A 125 2.90 7.71 -17.40
N LEU A 126 2.89 8.87 -16.74
CA LEU A 126 1.93 9.94 -16.99
C LEU A 126 2.59 10.97 -17.90
N SER A 127 1.93 11.31 -19.01
CA SER A 127 2.41 12.33 -19.95
C SER A 127 1.27 13.27 -20.32
N ASP A 128 1.56 14.58 -20.38
CA ASP A 128 0.59 15.54 -20.91
C ASP A 128 0.49 15.41 -22.44
N LYS A 129 -0.73 15.44 -22.96
CA LYS A 129 -1.03 15.29 -24.39
C LYS A 129 -0.98 16.62 -25.15
N LYS A 130 -0.88 17.77 -24.46
CA LYS A 130 -0.97 19.08 -25.12
C LYS A 130 0.35 19.46 -25.81
N LEU A 131 0.52 18.99 -27.06
CA LEU A 131 1.57 19.48 -27.97
C LEU A 131 1.19 20.88 -28.49
N SER A 132 1.60 21.96 -27.82
CA SER A 132 1.81 23.22 -28.54
C SER A 132 3.06 23.02 -29.41
N LYS A 133 2.86 23.09 -30.73
CA LYS A 133 3.89 23.00 -31.78
C LYS A 133 5.24 23.53 -31.27
N ALA A 134 6.19 22.62 -31.01
CA ALA A 134 7.53 22.85 -30.45
C ALA A 134 7.62 23.14 -28.92
N THR A 135 7.29 22.19 -28.04
CA THR A 135 7.89 22.13 -26.69
C THR A 135 7.80 20.71 -26.11
N ASN A 136 8.86 20.30 -25.40
CA ASN A 136 9.07 19.02 -24.72
C ASN A 136 7.82 18.51 -23.97
N ALA A 137 7.35 17.28 -24.25
CA ALA A 137 6.28 16.66 -23.46
C ALA A 137 6.86 16.19 -22.13
N GLN A 138 6.31 16.65 -21.00
CA GLN A 138 6.74 16.19 -19.69
C GLN A 138 6.14 14.82 -19.39
N THR A 139 7.01 13.83 -19.22
CA THR A 139 6.64 12.48 -18.80
C THR A 139 7.17 12.24 -17.39
N ILE A 140 6.29 11.79 -16.49
CA ILE A 140 6.62 11.42 -15.13
C ILE A 140 6.36 9.91 -14.98
N GLU A 141 7.36 9.19 -14.47
CA GLU A 141 7.21 7.78 -14.11
C GLU A 141 6.56 7.68 -12.72
N LEU A 142 5.47 6.93 -12.63
CA LEU A 142 4.72 6.75 -11.40
C LEU A 142 5.19 5.49 -10.68
N THR A 143 5.55 5.64 -9.42
CA THR A 143 5.86 4.52 -8.52
C THR A 143 4.56 3.98 -7.91
N PRO A 144 4.28 2.66 -7.98
CA PRO A 144 3.10 2.09 -7.36
C PRO A 144 3.11 2.27 -5.84
N ALA A 145 2.05 2.86 -5.29
CA ALA A 145 1.87 2.97 -3.84
C ALA A 145 1.33 1.67 -3.21
N LEU A 146 0.54 0.90 -3.97
CA LEU A 146 -0.04 -0.38 -3.55
C LEU A 146 -0.21 -1.28 -4.78
N VAL A 147 0.14 -2.56 -4.64
CA VAL A 147 -0.11 -3.60 -5.65
C VAL A 147 -0.89 -4.74 -4.98
N LEU A 148 -2.09 -5.04 -5.50
CA LEU A 148 -2.93 -6.11 -4.96
C LEU A 148 -2.46 -7.49 -5.38
N GLU A 149 -2.15 -7.66 -6.66
CA GLU A 149 -1.73 -8.94 -7.25
C GLU A 149 -0.31 -8.82 -7.78
N HIS A 150 0.56 -9.71 -7.31
CA HIS A 150 1.97 -9.77 -7.71
C HIS A 150 2.20 -10.87 -8.75
N GLY A 151 1.17 -11.27 -9.50
CA GLY A 151 1.28 -12.31 -10.55
C GLY A 151 2.27 -11.91 -11.63
N LYS A 152 3.53 -12.38 -11.51
CA LYS A 152 4.62 -12.07 -12.44
C LYS A 152 4.75 -13.05 -13.60
N THR A 153 4.31 -14.29 -13.42
CA THR A 153 4.43 -15.34 -14.43
C THR A 153 3.06 -15.77 -14.93
N PHE A 154 2.93 -16.00 -16.25
CA PHE A 154 1.74 -16.63 -16.83
C PHE A 154 2.07 -17.64 -17.93
N THR A 155 1.37 -18.77 -17.91
CA THR A 155 1.38 -19.83 -18.93
C THR A 155 -0.05 -20.00 -19.47
N GLY A 156 -0.28 -19.71 -20.74
CA GLY A 156 -1.63 -19.74 -21.34
C GLY A 156 -2.51 -18.55 -20.94
N SER A 157 -3.81 -18.63 -21.24
CA SER A 157 -4.76 -17.54 -21.01
C SER A 157 -5.18 -17.47 -19.54
N GLN A 158 -4.46 -16.74 -18.68
CA GLN A 158 -5.07 -16.10 -17.50
C GLN A 158 -4.09 -15.22 -16.71
N LEU A 159 -4.48 -13.95 -16.56
CA LEU A 159 -4.17 -13.08 -15.41
C LEU A 159 -5.45 -12.36 -14.96
N ASN A 160 -6.59 -13.04 -15.07
CA ASN A 160 -7.85 -12.52 -14.57
C ASN A 160 -8.72 -13.69 -14.14
N ASP A 161 -8.31 -14.39 -13.08
CA ASP A 161 -9.20 -15.32 -12.38
C ASP A 161 -10.13 -14.49 -11.49
N ARG A 162 -11.02 -13.75 -12.14
CA ARG A 162 -12.27 -13.34 -11.51
C ARG A 162 -13.09 -14.63 -11.48
N GLY A 163 -12.95 -15.37 -10.38
CA GLY A 163 -13.75 -16.56 -10.13
C GLY A 163 -15.21 -16.27 -10.49
N GLU A 164 -15.77 -17.16 -11.31
CA GLU A 164 -17.20 -17.19 -11.61
C GLU A 164 -18.04 -17.25 -10.32
#